data_AF-X5M717-F1
#
_entry.id   AF-X5M717-F1
#
_cell.length_a   1.000
_cell.length_b   1.000
_cell.length_c   1.000
_cell.angle_alpha   90.00
_cell.angle_beta   90.00
_cell.angle_gamma   90.00
#
_symmetry.space_group_name_H-M   'P 1'
#
loop_
_entity.id
_entity.type
_entity.pdbx_description
1 polymer ?
#
loop_
_entity_poly.entity_id
_entity_poly.type
_entity_poly.pdbx_seq_one_letter_code
_entity_poly.pdbx_strand_id
1 'polypeptide(L)'
;MSVGYGYGSGGSGWRGNASFGKGRGSSEQVHQKNSHIIGTGTVHSNSGGNTTLAGGVVSANRVEMGVGGDFTITSHSDTGQSSSKQNSVSVGFNGGKKDDAATTNLALNKDKTSSDYHSVVEHSGIKAGDGGFEINVKDTTTLTGGIIDSSASADKNKLTTGTIIMSDIANSAKAQASSQGLSLATGGPMSQGKYGLAKNIAKNVLDHAKAKDSQEGQTKAAISNGTIILTDEVEQKALTGQDVEQVIASLNRDTANAHKGVQQLDVAKLEQIVHENREMATQLLEEGFKVSNEAYKTMFIKKHPIAVVERDEQGHIIYETDANGEPIENARGQKIPKSHSLTAEEKEHLQAGSDGKVHVSFNGIFTPPEEAAVYAEQHAVNKNEPLYFVVFPQADTALSELLVAGYQKFLENNFWGLTNSTQEAKDLMSRYGNTGLELYAHSRGSMTLGNMLYSFQQQGVHGIANKNTTINLYGPAFNVLVASDLLGYVSDGKQTTVGFDGHRYDFVSRWIGGNSYTYKTIPAGSNMWKETWNMFTNPYNPHTCLGDAGDKCRTLYGTSHREQKP
;
A
#
# COMPACT_ATOMS: atom_id res chain seq x y z
N MET A 1 -9.43 32.55 4.95
CA MET A 1 -8.27 33.25 4.37
C MET A 1 -7.19 33.19 5.42
N SER A 2 -6.00 32.74 5.07
CA SER A 2 -4.85 32.68 5.98
C SER A 2 -3.70 33.49 5.40
N VAL A 3 -2.96 34.17 6.28
CA VAL A 3 -1.79 34.98 5.93
C VAL A 3 -0.67 34.57 6.88
N GLY A 4 0.47 34.14 6.34
CA GLY A 4 1.62 33.69 7.11
C GLY A 4 2.86 34.50 6.76
N TYR A 5 3.66 34.84 7.77
CA TYR A 5 4.92 35.55 7.63
C TYR A 5 6.00 34.82 8.43
N GLY A 6 7.17 34.58 7.81
CA GLY A 6 8.32 33.96 8.45
C GLY A 6 9.59 34.74 8.15
N TYR A 7 10.43 34.92 9.16
CA TYR A 7 11.71 35.60 9.06
C TYR A 7 12.75 34.89 9.92
N GLY A 8 13.95 34.68 9.38
CA GLY A 8 15.03 34.00 10.08
C GLY A 8 16.42 34.51 9.68
N SER A 9 17.27 34.72 10.68
CA SER A 9 18.68 35.03 10.52
C SER A 9 19.51 33.90 11.14
N GLY A 10 20.20 33.12 10.32
CA GLY A 10 21.10 32.06 10.78
C GLY A 10 22.38 32.04 9.95
N GLY A 11 23.54 32.05 10.63
CA GLY A 11 24.93 31.77 10.20
C GLY A 11 25.51 32.36 8.90
N SER A 12 24.73 32.51 7.84
CA SER A 12 25.21 32.81 6.48
C SER A 12 24.23 33.62 5.59
N GLY A 13 23.10 34.14 6.08
CA GLY A 13 22.24 35.04 5.29
C GLY A 13 20.88 35.42 5.92
N TRP A 14 20.09 36.21 5.18
CA TRP A 14 18.72 36.61 5.55
C TRP A 14 17.68 35.88 4.68
N ARG A 15 16.67 35.29 5.32
CA ARG A 15 15.54 34.63 4.66
C ARG A 15 14.23 35.22 5.13
N GLY A 16 13.31 35.45 4.20
CA GLY A 16 11.93 35.77 4.52
C GLY A 16 10.95 35.17 3.55
N ASN A 17 9.79 34.79 4.06
CA ASN A 17 8.70 34.21 3.29
C ASN A 17 7.37 34.82 3.71
N ALA A 18 6.52 35.10 2.73
CA ALA A 18 5.14 35.52 2.92
C ALA A 18 4.22 34.59 2.12
N SER A 19 3.13 34.12 2.74
CA SER A 19 2.16 33.26 2.08
C SER A 19 0.73 33.75 2.30
N PHE A 20 -0.09 33.64 1.25
CA PHE A 20 -1.50 33.97 1.25
C PHE A 20 -2.31 32.78 0.72
N GLY A 21 -3.31 32.35 1.49
CA GLY A 21 -4.14 31.19 1.14
C GLY A 21 -5.64 31.51 1.18
N LYS A 22 -6.37 31.02 0.18
CA LYS A 22 -7.84 31.03 0.13
C LYS A 22 -8.38 29.68 -0.29
N GLY A 23 -9.04 29.00 0.64
CA GLY A 23 -9.78 27.76 0.40
C GLY A 23 -11.28 27.97 0.43
N ARG A 24 -12.00 27.15 -0.34
CA ARG A 24 -13.44 26.90 -0.19
C ARG A 24 -13.69 25.41 -0.36
N GLY A 25 -14.52 24.85 0.50
CA GLY A 25 -14.97 23.47 0.41
C GLY A 25 -16.46 23.38 0.71
N SER A 26 -17.10 22.38 0.12
CA SER A 26 -18.45 21.95 0.43
C SER A 26 -18.43 20.45 0.64
N SER A 27 -19.21 19.99 1.62
CA SER A 27 -19.42 18.58 1.89
C SER A 27 -20.88 18.38 2.23
N GLU A 28 -21.50 17.37 1.63
CA GLU A 28 -22.85 16.94 1.92
C GLU A 28 -22.83 15.42 2.11
N GLN A 29 -23.45 14.96 3.20
CA GLN A 29 -23.47 13.55 3.57
C GLN A 29 -24.87 13.17 4.03
N VAL A 30 -25.33 12.01 3.57
CA VAL A 30 -26.56 11.37 4.02
C VAL A 30 -26.18 10.02 4.61
N HIS A 31 -26.61 9.79 5.84
CA HIS A 31 -26.47 8.51 6.54
C HIS A 31 -27.84 7.89 6.76
N GLN A 32 -27.99 6.65 6.33
CA GLN A 32 -29.20 5.87 6.44
C GLN A 32 -29.08 4.94 7.64
N LYS A 33 -30.20 4.76 8.36
CA LYS A 33 -30.30 3.80 9.45
C LYS A 33 -31.60 3.04 9.30
N ASN A 34 -31.49 1.72 9.27
CA ASN A 34 -32.67 0.89 9.08
C ASN A 34 -33.48 0.79 10.38
N SER A 35 -34.80 0.72 10.23
CA SER A 35 -35.71 0.40 11.32
C SER A 35 -35.82 -1.12 11.47
N HIS A 36 -35.82 -1.62 12.71
CA HIS A 36 -35.85 -3.05 12.97
C HIS A 36 -37.11 -3.47 13.72
N ILE A 37 -37.79 -4.48 13.19
CA ILE A 37 -38.84 -5.23 13.89
C ILE A 37 -38.27 -6.61 14.19
N ILE A 38 -38.13 -6.95 15.47
CA ILE A 38 -37.52 -8.21 15.91
C ILE A 38 -38.55 -8.99 16.72
N GLY A 39 -38.98 -10.14 16.20
CA GLY A 39 -39.85 -11.09 16.88
C GLY A 39 -39.08 -12.33 17.32
N THR A 40 -39.35 -12.85 18.51
CA THR A 40 -38.73 -14.10 18.99
C THR A 40 -39.44 -15.37 18.50
N GLY A 41 -40.66 -15.22 17.95
CA GLY A 41 -41.48 -16.30 17.41
C GLY A 41 -41.92 -15.99 15.98
N THR A 42 -43.24 -15.96 15.75
CA THR A 42 -43.81 -15.56 14.45
C THR A 42 -44.13 -14.07 14.45
N VAL A 43 -43.72 -13.35 13.40
CA VAL A 43 -44.23 -12.02 13.08
C VAL A 43 -45.32 -12.16 12.04
N HIS A 44 -46.54 -11.72 12.37
CA HIS A 44 -47.65 -11.62 11.44
C HIS A 44 -47.84 -10.15 11.01
N SER A 45 -47.93 -9.90 9.72
CA SER A 45 -48.23 -8.59 9.15
C SER A 45 -49.34 -8.71 8.13
N ASN A 46 -50.35 -7.84 8.20
CA ASN A 46 -51.45 -7.81 7.23
C ASN A 46 -51.77 -6.36 6.85
N SER A 47 -51.70 -6.06 5.56
CA SER A 47 -52.02 -4.75 4.99
C SER A 47 -53.09 -4.91 3.93
N GLY A 48 -54.12 -4.06 3.95
CA GLY A 48 -55.16 -4.03 2.92
C GLY A 48 -54.72 -3.36 1.60
N GLY A 49 -53.53 -2.75 1.56
CA GLY A 49 -52.98 -2.09 0.38
C GLY A 49 -51.47 -2.29 0.27
N ASN A 50 -50.76 -1.32 -0.29
CA ASN A 50 -49.33 -1.41 -0.52
C ASN A 50 -48.52 -1.43 0.79
N THR A 51 -47.43 -2.16 0.82
CA THR A 51 -46.50 -2.26 1.96
C THR A 51 -45.06 -2.01 1.48
N THR A 52 -44.32 -1.18 2.21
CA THR A 52 -42.95 -0.80 1.83
C THR A 52 -41.98 -0.95 3.00
N LEU A 53 -40.88 -1.68 2.78
CA LEU A 53 -39.70 -1.74 3.64
C LEU A 53 -38.56 -0.96 2.98
N ALA A 54 -38.55 0.36 3.19
CA ALA A 54 -37.53 1.27 2.68
C ALA A 54 -36.65 1.73 3.85
N GLY A 55 -35.44 1.17 3.97
CA GLY A 55 -34.63 1.27 5.19
C GLY A 55 -35.27 0.52 6.37
N GLY A 56 -35.73 -0.70 6.16
CA GLY A 56 -36.46 -1.48 7.17
C GLY A 56 -36.13 -2.97 7.13
N VAL A 57 -35.97 -3.58 8.31
CA VAL A 57 -35.67 -5.00 8.48
C VAL A 57 -36.69 -5.64 9.43
N VAL A 58 -37.36 -6.70 8.96
CA VAL A 58 -38.21 -7.55 9.80
C VAL A 58 -37.46 -8.85 10.05
N SER A 59 -37.17 -9.18 11.30
CA SER A 59 -36.50 -10.43 11.67
C SER A 59 -37.32 -11.20 12.70
N ALA A 60 -37.53 -12.49 12.43
CA ALA A 60 -38.27 -13.37 13.34
C ALA A 60 -37.94 -14.84 13.08
N ASN A 61 -38.32 -15.76 13.96
CA ASN A 61 -38.18 -17.19 13.66
C ASN A 61 -39.06 -17.62 12.47
N ARG A 62 -40.27 -17.08 12.37
CA ARG A 62 -41.16 -17.22 11.20
C ARG A 62 -41.76 -15.87 10.83
N VAL A 63 -41.91 -15.60 9.54
CA VAL A 63 -42.57 -14.37 9.06
C VAL A 63 -43.76 -14.75 8.19
N GLU A 64 -44.94 -14.27 8.57
CA GLU A 64 -46.16 -14.43 7.80
C GLU A 64 -46.71 -13.06 7.41
N MET A 65 -46.84 -12.82 6.11
CA MET A 65 -47.24 -11.51 5.60
C MET A 65 -48.33 -11.61 4.53
N GLY A 66 -49.38 -10.80 4.69
CA GLY A 66 -50.41 -10.58 3.68
C GLY A 66 -50.38 -9.11 3.23
N VAL A 67 -50.25 -8.88 1.92
CA VAL A 67 -50.22 -7.55 1.31
C VAL A 67 -51.30 -7.46 0.24
N GLY A 68 -52.29 -6.59 0.47
CA GLY A 68 -53.45 -6.41 -0.41
C GLY A 68 -53.18 -5.60 -1.68
N GLY A 69 -51.97 -5.08 -1.84
CA GLY A 69 -51.48 -4.41 -3.05
C GLY A 69 -50.03 -4.78 -3.36
N ASP A 70 -49.18 -3.80 -3.67
CA ASP A 70 -47.75 -4.00 -3.95
C ASP A 70 -46.91 -4.17 -2.68
N PHE A 71 -45.89 -5.02 -2.74
CA PHE A 71 -44.87 -5.16 -1.70
C PHE A 71 -43.50 -4.70 -2.21
N THR A 72 -42.93 -3.67 -1.60
CA THR A 72 -41.63 -3.10 -2.01
C THR A 72 -40.59 -3.21 -0.90
N ILE A 73 -39.40 -3.70 -1.22
CA ILE A 73 -38.23 -3.68 -0.32
C ILE A 73 -37.10 -2.93 -1.00
N THR A 74 -36.68 -1.81 -0.41
CA THR A 74 -35.65 -0.94 -0.95
C THR A 74 -34.58 -0.70 0.08
N SER A 75 -33.35 -1.10 -0.23
CA SER A 75 -32.17 -0.72 0.55
C SER A 75 -31.80 0.72 0.21
N HIS A 76 -31.45 1.52 1.23
CA HIS A 76 -31.00 2.89 1.01
C HIS A 76 -29.48 2.99 1.12
N SER A 77 -28.89 3.73 0.19
CA SER A 77 -27.47 4.03 0.20
C SER A 77 -27.19 5.25 1.06
N ASP A 78 -26.13 5.16 1.85
CA ASP A 78 -25.42 6.35 2.33
C ASP A 78 -24.83 7.06 1.12
N THR A 79 -24.87 8.39 1.14
CA THR A 79 -24.22 9.22 0.13
C THR A 79 -23.27 10.21 0.75
N GLY A 80 -22.20 10.55 0.04
CA GLY A 80 -21.26 11.56 0.48
C GLY A 80 -20.62 12.22 -0.72
N GLN A 81 -20.81 13.53 -0.88
CA GLN A 81 -20.12 14.30 -1.89
C GLN A 81 -19.35 15.42 -1.24
N SER A 82 -18.07 15.51 -1.56
CA SER A 82 -17.23 16.61 -1.13
C SER A 82 -16.48 17.18 -2.32
N SER A 83 -16.33 18.50 -2.34
CA SER A 83 -15.43 19.18 -3.26
C SER A 83 -14.72 20.30 -2.53
N SER A 84 -13.40 20.35 -2.69
CA SER A 84 -12.60 21.43 -2.16
C SER A 84 -11.74 22.05 -3.25
N LYS A 85 -11.53 23.36 -3.14
CA LYS A 85 -10.58 24.11 -3.96
C LYS A 85 -9.78 25.02 -3.06
N GLN A 86 -8.47 24.90 -3.11
CA GLN A 86 -7.56 25.77 -2.39
C GLN A 86 -6.62 26.45 -3.37
N ASN A 87 -6.50 27.76 -3.24
CA ASN A 87 -5.50 28.52 -3.97
C ASN A 87 -4.55 29.14 -2.95
N SER A 88 -3.25 29.03 -3.18
CA SER A 88 -2.26 29.73 -2.37
C SER A 88 -1.21 30.41 -3.23
N VAL A 89 -0.69 31.52 -2.74
CA VAL A 89 0.42 32.26 -3.31
C VAL A 89 1.47 32.40 -2.23
N SER A 90 2.72 32.06 -2.51
CA SER A 90 3.83 32.28 -1.59
C SER A 90 4.99 32.97 -2.30
N VAL A 91 5.59 33.94 -1.62
CA VAL A 91 6.75 34.69 -2.07
C VAL A 91 7.86 34.51 -1.05
N GLY A 92 9.00 34.00 -1.48
CA GLY A 92 10.20 33.82 -0.67
C GLY A 92 11.37 34.61 -1.23
N PHE A 93 12.21 35.14 -0.36
CA PHE A 93 13.44 35.83 -0.73
C PHE A 93 14.60 35.31 0.12
N ASN A 94 15.76 35.11 -0.53
CA ASN A 94 16.99 34.65 0.11
C ASN A 94 18.20 35.42 -0.45
N GLY A 95 19.00 36.01 0.44
CA GLY A 95 20.23 36.73 0.11
C GLY A 95 21.42 36.27 0.97
N GLY A 96 22.51 35.88 0.30
CA GLY A 96 23.82 35.57 0.92
C GLY A 96 24.71 36.82 1.09
N LYS A 97 25.96 36.66 1.54
CA LYS A 97 26.94 37.76 1.70
C LYS A 97 27.03 38.63 0.44
N LYS A 98 27.40 39.91 0.63
CA LYS A 98 27.31 41.10 -0.26
C LYS A 98 27.46 40.97 -1.80
N ASP A 99 27.91 39.83 -2.34
CA ASP A 99 28.08 39.60 -3.78
C ASP A 99 27.19 38.46 -4.37
N ASP A 100 26.35 37.78 -3.56
CA ASP A 100 25.39 36.79 -4.08
C ASP A 100 24.06 37.46 -4.48
N ALA A 101 23.67 37.30 -5.74
CA ALA A 101 22.42 37.83 -6.27
C ALA A 101 21.19 37.34 -5.45
N ALA A 102 20.36 38.28 -4.99
CA ALA A 102 19.16 37.98 -4.22
C ALA A 102 18.19 37.13 -5.05
N THR A 103 17.94 35.90 -4.61
CA THR A 103 17.00 35.00 -5.27
C THR A 103 15.59 35.26 -4.74
N THR A 104 14.66 35.57 -5.64
CA THR A 104 13.22 35.73 -5.32
C THR A 104 12.45 34.57 -5.92
N ASN A 105 11.76 33.80 -5.08
CA ASN A 105 10.92 32.67 -5.47
C ASN A 105 9.45 33.05 -5.30
N LEU A 106 8.66 32.97 -6.37
CA LEU A 106 7.20 33.11 -6.37
C LEU A 106 6.59 31.75 -6.66
N ALA A 107 5.69 31.25 -5.83
CA ALA A 107 4.94 30.02 -6.06
C ALA A 107 3.43 30.27 -6.02
N LEU A 108 2.72 29.78 -7.03
CA LEU A 108 1.27 29.81 -7.18
C LEU A 108 0.76 28.38 -7.17
N ASN A 109 -0.22 28.08 -6.31
CA ASN A 109 -0.71 26.74 -6.10
C ASN A 109 -2.22 26.72 -6.21
N LYS A 110 -2.74 25.64 -6.79
CA LYS A 110 -4.16 25.37 -6.93
C LYS A 110 -4.41 23.89 -6.70
N ASP A 111 -5.00 23.59 -5.57
CA ASP A 111 -5.36 22.24 -5.17
C ASP A 111 -6.86 22.04 -5.34
N LYS A 112 -7.24 20.86 -5.83
CA LYS A 112 -8.64 20.45 -5.96
C LYS A 112 -8.79 19.04 -5.45
N THR A 113 -9.80 18.83 -4.63
CA THR A 113 -10.24 17.50 -4.24
C THR A 113 -11.72 17.30 -4.50
N SER A 114 -12.08 16.06 -4.79
CA SER A 114 -13.47 15.64 -4.82
C SER A 114 -13.60 14.20 -4.37
N SER A 115 -14.65 13.93 -3.60
CA SER A 115 -15.08 12.58 -3.24
C SER A 115 -16.53 12.41 -3.63
N ASP A 116 -16.85 11.22 -4.12
CA ASP A 116 -18.22 10.73 -4.31
C ASP A 116 -18.32 9.35 -3.66
N TYR A 117 -19.31 9.21 -2.79
CA TYR A 117 -19.61 7.99 -2.06
C TYR A 117 -21.08 7.68 -2.22
N HIS A 118 -21.36 6.43 -2.55
CA HIS A 118 -22.69 5.87 -2.65
C HIS A 118 -22.63 4.39 -2.29
N SER A 119 -23.02 4.01 -1.07
CA SER A 119 -23.04 2.60 -0.67
C SER A 119 -24.18 2.31 0.27
N VAL A 120 -24.86 1.19 0.05
CA VAL A 120 -25.70 0.59 1.09
C VAL A 120 -24.79 0.10 2.21
N VAL A 121 -25.12 0.46 3.44
CA VAL A 121 -24.44 -0.03 4.66
C VAL A 121 -25.18 -1.24 5.23
N GLU A 122 -26.51 -1.25 5.10
CA GLU A 122 -27.36 -2.33 5.57
C GLU A 122 -28.53 -2.60 4.63
N HIS A 123 -28.73 -3.88 4.31
CA HIS A 123 -29.88 -4.35 3.54
C HIS A 123 -31.21 -4.12 4.25
N SER A 124 -32.19 -3.60 3.53
CA SER A 124 -33.61 -3.74 3.88
C SER A 124 -34.09 -5.14 3.55
N GLY A 125 -35.02 -5.67 4.34
CA GLY A 125 -35.56 -6.99 4.02
C GLY A 125 -36.28 -7.72 5.13
N ILE A 126 -36.59 -8.97 4.84
CA ILE A 126 -37.11 -9.95 5.77
C ILE A 126 -35.98 -10.93 6.09
N LYS A 127 -35.81 -11.28 7.37
CA LYS A 127 -34.82 -12.26 7.87
C LYS A 127 -35.53 -13.27 8.77
N ALA A 128 -35.99 -14.36 8.17
CA ALA A 128 -36.65 -15.45 8.88
C ALA A 128 -35.65 -16.47 9.43
N GLY A 129 -35.94 -17.03 10.59
CA GLY A 129 -35.20 -18.17 11.15
C GLY A 129 -35.68 -19.50 10.57
N ASP A 130 -35.55 -20.56 11.37
CA ASP A 130 -35.81 -21.95 10.96
C ASP A 130 -37.31 -22.26 10.74
N GLY A 131 -38.18 -21.32 11.13
CA GLY A 131 -39.62 -21.35 10.87
C GLY A 131 -40.03 -20.90 9.47
N GLY A 132 -39.10 -20.31 8.70
CA GLY A 132 -39.30 -19.92 7.31
C GLY A 132 -40.19 -18.69 7.12
N PHE A 133 -40.61 -18.44 5.87
CA PHE A 133 -41.54 -17.36 5.55
C PHE A 133 -42.72 -17.84 4.73
N GLU A 134 -43.87 -17.19 4.94
CA GLU A 134 -45.04 -17.29 4.08
C GLU A 134 -45.54 -15.89 3.76
N ILE A 135 -45.32 -15.45 2.52
CA ILE A 135 -45.61 -14.09 2.07
C ILE A 135 -46.60 -14.18 0.91
N ASN A 136 -47.75 -13.51 1.05
CA ASN A 136 -48.80 -13.44 0.06
C ASN A 136 -49.00 -11.97 -0.33
N VAL A 137 -48.67 -11.64 -1.57
CA VAL A 137 -48.79 -10.30 -2.16
C VAL A 137 -49.82 -10.38 -3.28
N LYS A 138 -50.79 -9.47 -3.30
CA LYS A 138 -51.83 -9.49 -4.31
C LYS A 138 -51.29 -9.09 -5.69
N ASP A 139 -50.50 -8.02 -5.72
CA ASP A 139 -50.03 -7.39 -6.95
C ASP A 139 -48.51 -7.63 -7.13
N THR A 140 -47.67 -6.59 -7.17
CA THR A 140 -46.22 -6.75 -7.51
C THR A 140 -45.32 -6.82 -6.27
N THR A 141 -44.36 -7.74 -6.27
CA THR A 141 -43.22 -7.73 -5.32
C THR A 141 -42.00 -7.09 -5.99
N THR A 142 -41.53 -5.94 -5.49
CA THR A 142 -40.35 -5.22 -6.00
C THR A 142 -39.20 -5.24 -4.98
N LEU A 143 -38.03 -5.73 -5.39
CA LEU A 143 -36.82 -5.73 -4.57
C LEU A 143 -35.72 -4.89 -5.23
N THR A 144 -35.31 -3.80 -4.57
CA THR A 144 -34.20 -2.94 -5.01
C THR A 144 -33.08 -3.01 -4.00
N GLY A 145 -32.10 -3.88 -4.27
CA GLY A 145 -31.09 -4.29 -3.30
C GLY A 145 -31.68 -4.85 -2.00
N GLY A 146 -32.94 -5.29 -2.02
CA GLY A 146 -33.67 -5.81 -0.87
C GLY A 146 -33.64 -7.34 -0.80
N ILE A 147 -33.76 -7.91 0.40
CA ILE A 147 -33.70 -9.36 0.60
C ILE A 147 -34.93 -9.94 1.29
N ILE A 148 -35.25 -11.19 0.93
CA ILE A 148 -36.12 -12.07 1.72
C ILE A 148 -35.27 -13.29 2.07
N ASP A 149 -34.67 -13.24 3.25
CA ASP A 149 -33.70 -14.21 3.74
C ASP A 149 -34.33 -15.20 4.74
N SER A 150 -33.88 -16.45 4.72
CA SER A 150 -34.29 -17.47 5.67
C SER A 150 -33.20 -18.53 5.91
N SER A 151 -33.03 -18.92 7.19
CA SER A 151 -32.23 -20.11 7.56
C SER A 151 -32.99 -21.43 7.44
N ALA A 152 -34.29 -21.40 7.17
CA ALA A 152 -35.11 -22.60 7.05
C ALA A 152 -34.85 -23.38 5.75
N SER A 153 -35.19 -24.67 5.76
CA SER A 153 -35.26 -25.48 4.56
C SER A 153 -36.31 -24.95 3.57
N ALA A 154 -36.08 -25.16 2.27
CA ALA A 154 -36.87 -24.55 1.20
C ALA A 154 -38.38 -24.87 1.25
N ASP A 155 -38.77 -26.00 1.82
CA ASP A 155 -40.16 -26.41 1.99
C ASP A 155 -40.97 -25.51 2.96
N LYS A 156 -40.27 -24.74 3.80
CA LYS A 156 -40.90 -23.79 4.75
C LYS A 156 -40.98 -22.36 4.24
N ASN A 157 -40.49 -22.13 3.02
CA ASN A 157 -40.36 -20.82 2.42
C ASN A 157 -41.32 -20.73 1.22
N LYS A 158 -42.29 -19.82 1.30
CA LYS A 158 -43.28 -19.61 0.25
C LYS A 158 -43.52 -18.13 0.00
N LEU A 159 -43.37 -17.71 -1.26
CA LEU A 159 -43.79 -16.40 -1.76
C LEU A 159 -44.86 -16.61 -2.83
N THR A 160 -46.04 -16.05 -2.64
CA THR A 160 -47.09 -15.97 -3.66
C THR A 160 -47.32 -14.50 -3.99
N THR A 161 -47.22 -14.13 -5.25
CA THR A 161 -47.31 -12.73 -5.71
C THR A 161 -47.83 -12.67 -7.13
N GLY A 162 -48.45 -11.56 -7.54
CA GLY A 162 -48.85 -11.32 -8.92
C GLY A 162 -47.65 -11.38 -9.86
N THR A 163 -46.74 -10.42 -9.68
CA THR A 163 -45.47 -10.33 -10.43
C THR A 163 -44.28 -10.04 -9.51
N ILE A 164 -43.05 -10.23 -9.99
CA ILE A 164 -41.79 -9.96 -9.29
C ILE A 164 -40.85 -9.13 -10.17
N ILE A 165 -40.27 -8.09 -9.58
CA ILE A 165 -39.20 -7.28 -10.16
C ILE A 165 -38.03 -7.21 -9.17
N MET A 166 -36.82 -7.48 -9.65
CA MET A 166 -35.60 -7.39 -8.85
C MET A 166 -34.57 -6.51 -9.54
N SER A 167 -33.90 -5.66 -8.76
CA SER A 167 -32.78 -4.85 -9.22
C SER A 167 -31.71 -4.73 -8.15
N ASP A 168 -30.46 -4.61 -8.59
CA ASP A 168 -29.30 -4.48 -7.71
C ASP A 168 -28.94 -3.00 -7.55
N ILE A 169 -28.31 -2.65 -6.43
CA ILE A 169 -27.73 -1.33 -6.19
C ILE A 169 -26.21 -1.44 -6.36
N ALA A 170 -25.65 -0.62 -7.24
CA ALA A 170 -24.20 -0.50 -7.38
C ALA A 170 -23.65 0.37 -6.24
N ASN A 171 -22.70 -0.16 -5.48
CA ASN A 171 -21.99 0.58 -4.45
C ASN A 171 -20.68 1.12 -5.03
N SER A 172 -20.35 2.38 -4.76
CA SER A 172 -19.12 3.01 -5.23
C SER A 172 -18.56 4.03 -4.24
N ALA A 173 -17.24 4.10 -4.19
CA ALA A 173 -16.51 5.17 -3.54
C ALA A 173 -15.42 5.61 -4.51
N LYS A 174 -15.37 6.90 -4.85
CA LYS A 174 -14.39 7.48 -5.77
C LYS A 174 -13.83 8.74 -5.14
N ALA A 175 -12.52 8.82 -5.02
CA ALA A 175 -11.84 9.99 -4.53
C ALA A 175 -10.71 10.38 -5.47
N GLN A 176 -10.56 11.68 -5.68
CA GLN A 176 -9.46 12.24 -6.45
C GLN A 176 -8.92 13.49 -5.78
N ALA A 177 -7.60 13.60 -5.81
CA ALA A 177 -6.88 14.80 -5.42
C ALA A 177 -5.96 15.23 -6.56
N SER A 178 -5.90 16.52 -6.81
CA SER A 178 -5.00 17.09 -7.81
C SER A 178 -4.42 18.41 -7.33
N SER A 179 -3.14 18.62 -7.63
CA SER A 179 -2.46 19.88 -7.40
C SER A 179 -1.96 20.45 -8.71
N GLN A 180 -2.05 21.77 -8.84
CA GLN A 180 -1.47 22.57 -9.91
C GLN A 180 -0.57 23.64 -9.31
N GLY A 181 0.74 23.49 -9.47
CA GLY A 181 1.73 24.49 -9.06
C GLY A 181 2.23 25.34 -10.24
N LEU A 182 2.77 26.51 -9.95
CA LEU A 182 3.69 27.24 -10.82
C LEU A 182 4.65 28.00 -9.94
N SER A 183 5.94 27.68 -10.02
CA SER A 183 6.96 28.39 -9.23
C SER A 183 8.02 29.07 -10.11
N LEU A 184 8.19 30.38 -9.96
CA LEU A 184 9.12 31.24 -10.69
C LEU A 184 10.24 31.72 -9.77
N ALA A 185 11.49 31.47 -10.15
CA ALA A 185 12.66 31.98 -9.42
C ALA A 185 13.37 33.03 -10.29
N THR A 186 13.47 34.26 -9.82
CA THR A 186 14.14 35.36 -10.54
C THR A 186 15.37 35.85 -9.75
N GLY A 187 16.50 36.06 -10.45
CA GLY A 187 17.66 36.79 -9.91
C GLY A 187 18.93 36.00 -9.57
N GLY A 188 19.39 35.04 -10.38
CA GLY A 188 20.72 34.40 -10.21
C GLY A 188 21.53 34.37 -11.50
N PRO A 189 22.88 34.14 -11.47
CA PRO A 189 23.79 34.17 -12.63
C PRO A 189 23.45 33.20 -13.78
N MET A 190 22.40 32.40 -13.63
CA MET A 190 21.95 31.34 -14.54
C MET A 190 20.59 31.67 -15.20
N SER A 191 20.11 32.92 -15.11
CA SER A 191 18.90 33.37 -15.82
C SER A 191 19.14 33.71 -17.30
N GLN A 192 20.38 33.60 -17.80
CA GLN A 192 20.73 33.85 -19.20
C GLN A 192 21.28 32.58 -19.84
N GLY A 193 20.47 31.94 -20.68
CA GLY A 193 20.90 30.82 -21.52
C GLY A 193 19.79 29.81 -21.84
N LYS A 194 20.08 28.93 -22.81
CA LYS A 194 19.22 27.86 -23.36
C LYS A 194 18.59 26.93 -22.30
N TYR A 195 19.10 26.96 -21.07
CA TYR A 195 18.65 26.21 -19.89
C TYR A 195 17.42 26.81 -19.18
N GLY A 196 17.08 28.08 -19.42
CA GLY A 196 15.86 28.71 -18.86
C GLY A 196 14.57 28.16 -19.45
N LEU A 197 14.60 27.66 -20.69
CA LEU A 197 13.42 27.15 -21.40
C LEU A 197 13.10 25.69 -21.01
N ALA A 198 14.12 24.84 -20.83
CA ALA A 198 13.97 23.46 -20.37
C ALA A 198 13.42 23.38 -18.93
N LYS A 199 13.79 24.34 -18.08
CA LYS A 199 13.30 24.48 -16.70
C LYS A 199 11.80 24.77 -16.62
N ASN A 200 11.22 25.47 -17.60
CA ASN A 200 9.78 25.77 -17.63
C ASN A 200 8.94 24.58 -18.12
N ILE A 201 9.50 23.74 -19.01
CA ILE A 201 8.79 22.59 -19.57
C ILE A 201 8.78 21.40 -18.60
N ALA A 202 9.91 21.08 -17.96
CA ALA A 202 9.97 20.01 -16.96
C ALA A 202 9.17 20.34 -15.68
N LYS A 203 9.06 21.64 -15.34
CA LYS A 203 8.34 22.14 -14.16
C LYS A 203 6.82 22.13 -14.35
N ASN A 204 6.32 22.52 -15.53
CA ASN A 204 4.88 22.46 -15.85
C ASN A 204 4.33 21.02 -15.93
N VAL A 205 5.16 20.03 -16.23
CA VAL A 205 4.74 18.60 -16.27
C VAL A 205 4.66 17.99 -14.87
N LEU A 206 5.55 18.39 -13.94
CA LEU A 206 5.58 17.89 -12.56
C LEU A 206 4.59 18.60 -11.62
N ASP A 207 4.24 19.85 -11.92
CA ASP A 207 3.25 20.62 -11.18
C ASP A 207 1.81 20.08 -11.35
N HIS A 208 1.61 18.92 -11.98
CA HIS A 208 0.30 18.29 -12.21
C HIS A 208 0.21 16.90 -11.54
N ALA A 209 0.43 16.86 -10.23
CA ALA A 209 0.22 15.64 -9.44
C ALA A 209 -1.28 15.32 -9.36
N LYS A 210 -1.63 14.06 -9.64
CA LYS A 210 -2.99 13.52 -9.52
C LYS A 210 -2.93 12.17 -8.82
N ALA A 211 -3.67 12.03 -7.74
CA ALA A 211 -3.92 10.74 -7.09
C ALA A 211 -5.42 10.44 -7.17
N LYS A 212 -5.75 9.19 -7.44
CA LYS A 212 -7.14 8.72 -7.56
C LYS A 212 -7.23 7.33 -6.95
N ASP A 213 -8.31 7.09 -6.23
CA ASP A 213 -8.65 5.80 -5.65
C ASP A 213 -10.14 5.55 -5.87
N SER A 214 -10.50 4.28 -6.03
CA SER A 214 -11.87 3.85 -6.27
C SER A 214 -12.14 2.45 -5.76
N GLN A 215 -13.28 2.25 -5.11
CA GLN A 215 -13.81 0.94 -4.75
C GLN A 215 -15.21 0.76 -5.34
N GLU A 216 -15.50 -0.45 -5.78
CA GLU A 216 -16.80 -0.85 -6.32
C GLU A 216 -17.32 -2.09 -5.58
N GLY A 217 -18.64 -2.13 -5.40
CA GLY A 217 -19.35 -3.21 -4.75
C GLY A 217 -20.79 -3.29 -5.27
N GLN A 218 -21.55 -4.26 -4.78
CA GLN A 218 -22.95 -4.43 -5.17
C GLN A 218 -23.79 -4.88 -3.97
N THR A 219 -25.01 -4.35 -3.91
CA THR A 219 -26.07 -4.79 -3.00
C THR A 219 -27.14 -5.39 -3.88
N LYS A 220 -27.13 -6.72 -3.97
CA LYS A 220 -28.04 -7.45 -4.82
C LYS A 220 -29.38 -7.66 -4.14
N ALA A 221 -30.43 -7.69 -4.94
CA ALA A 221 -31.70 -8.24 -4.48
C ALA A 221 -31.59 -9.77 -4.43
N ALA A 222 -32.17 -10.42 -3.41
CA ALA A 222 -32.13 -11.88 -3.30
C ALA A 222 -33.33 -12.44 -2.50
N ILE A 223 -33.76 -13.66 -2.85
CA ILE A 223 -34.82 -14.39 -2.13
C ILE A 223 -34.29 -15.80 -1.85
N SER A 224 -34.28 -16.23 -0.59
CA SER A 224 -33.84 -17.58 -0.21
C SER A 224 -34.64 -18.67 -0.95
N ASN A 225 -34.06 -19.86 -1.00
CA ASN A 225 -34.69 -21.01 -1.66
C ASN A 225 -36.07 -21.31 -1.05
N GLY A 226 -37.05 -21.57 -1.93
CA GLY A 226 -38.43 -21.82 -1.54
C GLY A 226 -39.37 -21.87 -2.74
N THR A 227 -40.64 -22.13 -2.48
CA THR A 227 -41.69 -22.09 -3.50
C THR A 227 -42.05 -20.65 -3.83
N ILE A 228 -41.95 -20.29 -5.11
CA ILE A 228 -42.41 -18.99 -5.63
C ILE A 228 -43.54 -19.25 -6.62
N ILE A 229 -44.67 -18.59 -6.40
CA ILE A 229 -45.87 -18.68 -7.23
C ILE A 229 -46.15 -17.30 -7.80
N LEU A 230 -46.10 -17.17 -9.13
CA LEU A 230 -46.54 -15.99 -9.86
C LEU A 230 -47.99 -16.19 -10.28
N THR A 231 -48.89 -15.29 -9.87
CA THR A 231 -50.32 -15.41 -10.16
C THR A 231 -50.75 -14.61 -11.39
N ASP A 232 -49.92 -13.67 -11.86
CA ASP A 232 -50.15 -12.94 -13.12
C ASP A 232 -49.00 -13.12 -14.10
N GLU A 233 -48.99 -14.28 -14.77
CA GLU A 233 -47.96 -14.63 -15.75
C GLU A 233 -47.98 -13.72 -16.99
N VAL A 234 -49.17 -13.20 -17.35
CA VAL A 234 -49.36 -12.34 -18.52
C VAL A 234 -48.71 -10.98 -18.26
N GLU A 235 -48.99 -10.39 -17.11
CA GLU A 235 -48.38 -9.13 -16.69
C GLU A 235 -46.89 -9.29 -16.42
N GLN A 236 -46.45 -10.39 -15.80
CA GLN A 236 -45.03 -10.68 -15.58
C GLN A 236 -44.24 -10.65 -16.90
N LYS A 237 -44.76 -11.30 -17.93
CA LYS A 237 -44.15 -11.33 -19.26
C LYS A 237 -44.18 -9.98 -19.94
N ALA A 238 -45.23 -9.19 -19.75
CA ALA A 238 -45.29 -7.82 -20.24
C ALA A 238 -44.25 -6.91 -19.58
N LEU A 239 -44.00 -7.08 -18.27
CA LEU A 239 -43.06 -6.27 -17.50
C LEU A 239 -41.59 -6.61 -17.75
N THR A 240 -41.28 -7.91 -17.91
CA THR A 240 -39.89 -8.40 -17.96
C THR A 240 -39.47 -8.94 -19.32
N GLY A 241 -40.42 -9.23 -20.21
CA GLY A 241 -40.19 -9.96 -21.46
C GLY A 241 -39.90 -11.46 -21.27
N GLN A 242 -39.93 -11.96 -20.03
CA GLN A 242 -39.59 -13.33 -19.65
C GLN A 242 -40.86 -14.12 -19.29
N ASP A 243 -40.87 -15.42 -19.60
CA ASP A 243 -41.88 -16.33 -19.06
C ASP A 243 -41.59 -16.69 -17.58
N VAL A 244 -42.52 -17.38 -16.93
CA VAL A 244 -42.43 -17.71 -15.50
C VAL A 244 -41.18 -18.52 -15.21
N GLU A 245 -40.85 -19.54 -16.00
CA GLU A 245 -39.66 -20.35 -15.77
C GLU A 245 -38.38 -19.53 -15.83
N GLN A 246 -38.26 -18.62 -16.81
CA GLN A 246 -37.11 -17.72 -16.95
C GLN A 246 -37.00 -16.74 -15.77
N VAL A 247 -38.11 -16.15 -15.33
CA VAL A 247 -38.12 -15.25 -14.17
C VAL A 247 -37.63 -16.01 -12.95
N ILE A 248 -38.22 -17.16 -12.63
CA ILE A 248 -37.87 -17.98 -11.46
C ILE A 248 -36.40 -18.43 -11.50
N ALA A 249 -35.89 -18.80 -12.67
CA ALA A 249 -34.49 -19.19 -12.87
C ALA A 249 -33.51 -18.01 -12.72
N SER A 250 -33.94 -16.80 -13.04
CA SER A 250 -33.11 -15.58 -12.94
C SER A 250 -33.05 -14.98 -11.53
N LEU A 251 -33.95 -15.39 -10.63
CA LEU A 251 -33.96 -14.89 -9.25
C LEU A 251 -32.67 -15.27 -8.53
N ASN A 252 -32.00 -14.27 -7.96
CA ASN A 252 -30.85 -14.51 -7.12
C ASN A 252 -31.27 -15.21 -5.82
N ARG A 253 -30.74 -16.43 -5.61
CA ARG A 253 -31.03 -17.26 -4.43
C ARG A 253 -29.96 -17.19 -3.34
N ASP A 254 -28.86 -16.49 -3.60
CA ASP A 254 -27.75 -16.34 -2.66
C ASP A 254 -27.97 -15.10 -1.79
N THR A 255 -28.80 -15.23 -0.76
CA THR A 255 -29.04 -14.16 0.21
C THR A 255 -27.83 -13.91 1.11
N ALA A 256 -27.01 -14.93 1.37
CA ALA A 256 -25.84 -14.84 2.25
C ALA A 256 -24.74 -13.94 1.68
N ASN A 257 -24.52 -13.98 0.36
CA ASN A 257 -23.51 -13.16 -0.33
C ASN A 257 -24.11 -12.02 -1.17
N ALA A 258 -25.38 -11.67 -0.95
CA ALA A 258 -26.07 -10.60 -1.68
C ALA A 258 -25.54 -9.19 -1.34
N HIS A 259 -24.66 -9.03 -0.35
CA HIS A 259 -24.14 -7.73 0.07
C HIS A 259 -22.63 -7.61 -0.01
N LYS A 260 -22.18 -6.60 -0.75
CA LYS A 260 -20.81 -6.09 -0.70
C LYS A 260 -20.83 -4.56 -0.77
N GLY A 261 -20.90 -3.92 0.39
CA GLY A 261 -20.72 -2.47 0.53
C GLY A 261 -19.27 -2.04 0.29
N VAL A 262 -19.05 -0.73 0.16
CA VAL A 262 -17.71 -0.13 0.05
C VAL A 262 -17.50 0.91 1.15
N GLN A 263 -16.26 1.10 1.56
CA GLN A 263 -15.91 2.10 2.57
C GLN A 263 -15.64 3.45 1.93
N GLN A 264 -15.91 4.54 2.66
CA GLN A 264 -15.48 5.87 2.23
C GLN A 264 -13.96 5.92 2.12
N LEU A 265 -13.49 6.53 1.04
CA LEU A 265 -12.07 6.71 0.78
C LEU A 265 -11.54 7.93 1.56
N ASP A 266 -10.34 7.79 2.11
CA ASP A 266 -9.70 8.81 2.91
C ASP A 266 -9.08 9.89 1.98
N VAL A 267 -9.87 10.92 1.70
CA VAL A 267 -9.44 12.05 0.87
C VAL A 267 -8.24 12.77 1.48
N ALA A 268 -8.12 12.80 2.82
CA ALA A 268 -6.99 13.45 3.49
C ALA A 268 -5.68 12.70 3.22
N LYS A 269 -5.71 11.36 3.14
CA LYS A 269 -4.54 10.58 2.69
C LYS A 269 -4.16 10.85 1.24
N LEU A 270 -5.12 11.00 0.34
CA LEU A 270 -4.84 11.35 -1.06
C LEU A 270 -4.32 12.78 -1.20
N GLU A 271 -4.87 13.72 -0.42
CA GLU A 271 -4.35 15.08 -0.29
C GLU A 271 -2.91 15.08 0.22
N GLN A 272 -2.65 14.31 1.27
CA GLN A 272 -1.32 14.14 1.85
C GLN A 272 -0.34 13.54 0.83
N ILE A 273 -0.72 12.50 0.07
CA ILE A 273 0.14 11.92 -0.99
C ILE A 273 0.43 12.97 -2.08
N VAL A 274 -0.56 13.75 -2.51
CA VAL A 274 -0.36 14.81 -3.51
C VAL A 274 0.51 15.94 -2.96
N HIS A 275 0.31 16.35 -1.71
CA HIS A 275 1.12 17.36 -1.02
C HIS A 275 2.54 16.88 -0.81
N GLU A 276 2.75 15.67 -0.29
CA GLU A 276 4.06 15.06 -0.05
C GLU A 276 4.81 14.83 -1.36
N ASN A 277 4.16 14.31 -2.41
CA ASN A 277 4.79 14.18 -3.73
C ASN A 277 5.23 15.54 -4.28
N ARG A 278 4.45 16.59 -4.03
CA ARG A 278 4.75 17.94 -4.49
C ARG A 278 5.81 18.63 -3.64
N GLU A 279 5.77 18.48 -2.32
CA GLU A 279 6.77 19.00 -1.38
C GLU A 279 8.11 18.29 -1.59
N MET A 280 8.09 16.97 -1.77
CA MET A 280 9.25 16.17 -2.17
C MET A 280 9.77 16.61 -3.54
N ALA A 281 8.91 16.79 -4.56
CA ALA A 281 9.31 17.30 -5.87
C ALA A 281 9.84 18.74 -5.84
N THR A 282 9.28 19.60 -4.97
CA THR A 282 9.69 21.00 -4.80
C THR A 282 11.02 21.09 -4.05
N GLN A 283 11.22 20.30 -3.00
CA GLN A 283 12.50 20.15 -2.30
C GLN A 283 13.57 19.54 -3.24
N LEU A 284 13.21 18.52 -4.02
CA LEU A 284 14.02 17.97 -5.11
C LEU A 284 14.42 19.03 -6.15
N LEU A 285 13.61 20.06 -6.39
CA LEU A 285 13.89 21.12 -7.38
C LEU A 285 14.62 22.33 -6.77
N GLU A 286 14.38 22.67 -5.50
CA GLU A 286 15.04 23.77 -4.79
C GLU A 286 16.44 23.39 -4.30
N GLU A 287 16.67 22.13 -3.92
CA GLU A 287 17.98 21.62 -3.48
C GLU A 287 18.70 20.77 -4.55
N GLY A 288 17.97 20.21 -5.52
CA GLY A 288 18.52 19.20 -6.44
C GLY A 288 19.36 19.70 -7.61
N PHE A 289 19.47 21.00 -7.91
CA PHE A 289 20.38 21.40 -9.01
C PHE A 289 21.86 21.51 -8.61
N LYS A 290 22.20 21.35 -7.32
CA LYS A 290 23.58 21.05 -6.89
C LYS A 290 23.75 19.61 -6.36
N VAL A 291 22.66 18.93 -5.94
CA VAL A 291 22.70 17.63 -5.22
C VAL A 291 22.13 16.44 -6.02
N SER A 292 21.38 16.63 -7.12
CA SER A 292 20.85 15.53 -7.95
C SER A 292 21.93 14.69 -8.62
N ASN A 293 23.10 15.28 -8.87
CA ASN A 293 24.23 14.55 -9.43
C ASN A 293 24.70 13.43 -8.50
N GLU A 294 24.77 13.65 -7.18
CA GLU A 294 25.27 12.62 -6.26
C GLU A 294 24.27 11.49 -6.04
N ALA A 295 22.97 11.77 -5.95
CA ALA A 295 21.95 10.73 -5.91
C ALA A 295 21.90 9.94 -7.23
N TYR A 296 21.93 10.62 -8.38
CA TYR A 296 21.99 9.99 -9.70
C TYR A 296 23.26 9.15 -9.88
N LYS A 297 24.42 9.69 -9.52
CA LYS A 297 25.68 8.95 -9.53
C LYS A 297 25.59 7.73 -8.65
N THR A 298 25.06 7.88 -7.44
CA THR A 298 24.92 6.77 -6.49
C THR A 298 23.99 5.69 -7.02
N MET A 299 22.95 6.01 -7.80
CA MET A 299 22.03 5.02 -8.36
C MET A 299 22.51 4.32 -9.62
N PHE A 300 23.15 5.06 -10.53
CA PHE A 300 23.39 4.62 -11.91
C PHE A 300 24.86 4.62 -12.33
N ILE A 301 25.74 5.36 -11.64
CA ILE A 301 27.14 5.56 -12.07
C ILE A 301 28.14 4.88 -11.16
N LYS A 302 27.99 4.98 -9.83
CA LYS A 302 28.81 4.26 -8.85
C LYS A 302 28.63 2.76 -9.11
N LYS A 303 29.70 1.99 -8.88
CA LYS A 303 29.64 0.52 -8.97
C LYS A 303 28.91 -0.01 -7.73
N HIS A 304 28.02 -0.98 -7.93
CA HIS A 304 27.34 -1.69 -6.85
C HIS A 304 27.88 -3.12 -6.84
N PRO A 305 29.10 -3.34 -6.31
CA PRO A 305 29.76 -4.64 -6.43
C PRO A 305 28.99 -5.70 -5.64
N ILE A 306 29.08 -6.93 -6.13
CA ILE A 306 28.86 -8.11 -5.30
C ILE A 306 30.15 -8.37 -4.54
N ALA A 307 30.05 -8.58 -3.23
CA ALA A 307 31.16 -8.93 -2.37
C ALA A 307 30.85 -10.24 -1.63
N VAL A 308 31.89 -10.87 -1.08
CA VAL A 308 31.80 -12.10 -0.30
C VAL A 308 32.51 -11.93 1.04
N VAL A 309 31.94 -12.52 2.09
CA VAL A 309 32.57 -12.62 3.41
C VAL A 309 33.73 -13.60 3.36
N GLU A 310 34.90 -13.19 3.83
CA GLU A 310 36.10 -14.02 3.90
C GLU A 310 36.01 -15.06 5.02
N ARG A 311 36.57 -16.24 4.75
CA ARG A 311 36.59 -17.37 5.67
C ARG A 311 37.97 -17.99 5.79
N ASP A 312 38.23 -18.58 6.95
CA ASP A 312 39.43 -19.39 7.18
C ASP A 312 39.31 -20.78 6.52
N GLU A 313 40.38 -21.57 6.59
CA GLU A 313 40.42 -22.93 6.03
C GLU A 313 39.42 -23.90 6.69
N GLN A 314 38.94 -23.56 7.90
CA GLN A 314 37.94 -24.33 8.64
C GLN A 314 36.51 -23.86 8.34
N GLY A 315 36.33 -22.81 7.53
CA GLY A 315 35.05 -22.27 7.14
C GLY A 315 34.46 -21.25 8.13
N HIS A 316 35.21 -20.77 9.12
CA HIS A 316 34.74 -19.71 10.01
C HIS A 316 34.93 -18.33 9.38
N ILE A 317 34.06 -17.38 9.75
CA ILE A 317 34.14 -15.99 9.29
C ILE A 317 35.41 -15.33 9.85
N ILE A 318 36.17 -14.69 8.98
CA ILE A 318 37.28 -13.81 9.37
C ILE A 318 36.68 -12.43 9.64
N TYR A 319 37.03 -11.83 10.78
CA TYR A 319 36.57 -10.48 11.15
C TYR A 319 37.71 -9.46 11.00
N GLU A 320 37.34 -8.21 10.70
CA GLU A 320 38.26 -7.08 10.69
C GLU A 320 38.85 -6.87 12.09
N THR A 321 40.13 -6.54 12.15
CA THR A 321 40.86 -6.32 13.41
C THR A 321 41.58 -4.97 13.40
N ASP A 322 41.73 -4.37 14.57
CA ASP A 322 42.51 -3.15 14.76
C ASP A 322 44.03 -3.44 14.73
N ALA A 323 44.84 -2.40 14.92
CA ALA A 323 46.30 -2.53 14.91
C ALA A 323 46.86 -3.43 16.04
N ASN A 324 46.06 -3.74 17.06
CA ASN A 324 46.42 -4.61 18.18
C ASN A 324 45.91 -6.05 17.99
N GLY A 325 45.16 -6.33 16.91
CA GLY A 325 44.56 -7.64 16.64
C GLY A 325 43.19 -7.85 17.28
N GLU A 326 42.58 -6.81 17.86
CA GLU A 326 41.24 -6.91 18.46
C GLU A 326 40.16 -6.70 17.40
N PRO A 327 39.05 -7.47 17.42
CA PRO A 327 37.97 -7.33 16.44
C PRO A 327 37.34 -5.94 16.44
N ILE A 328 37.15 -5.37 15.25
CA ILE A 328 36.43 -4.10 15.07
C ILE A 328 34.94 -4.38 15.14
N GLU A 329 34.22 -3.63 15.97
CA GLU A 329 32.78 -3.73 16.14
C GLU A 329 32.05 -2.49 15.61
N ASN A 330 30.86 -2.70 15.06
CA ASN A 330 29.96 -1.60 14.68
C ASN A 330 29.28 -0.97 15.92
N ALA A 331 28.45 0.05 15.70
CA ALA A 331 27.71 0.73 16.78
C ALA A 331 26.75 -0.19 17.57
N ARG A 332 26.44 -1.38 17.05
CA ARG A 332 25.63 -2.42 17.69
C ARG A 332 26.45 -3.49 18.43
N GLY A 333 27.78 -3.34 18.50
CA GLY A 333 28.67 -4.33 19.12
C GLY A 333 28.79 -5.62 18.30
N GLN A 334 28.50 -5.57 17.00
CA GLN A 334 28.68 -6.72 16.09
C GLN A 334 30.05 -6.59 15.42
N LYS A 335 30.82 -7.68 15.43
CA LYS A 335 32.10 -7.76 14.72
C LYS A 335 31.87 -7.56 13.23
N ILE A 336 32.73 -6.79 12.57
CA ILE A 336 32.63 -6.52 11.13
C ILE A 336 33.31 -7.66 10.37
N PRO A 337 32.58 -8.45 9.55
CA PRO A 337 33.19 -9.50 8.74
C PRO A 337 34.13 -8.88 7.70
N LYS A 338 35.33 -9.44 7.59
CA LYS A 338 36.24 -9.10 6.49
C LYS A 338 35.63 -9.59 5.18
N SER A 339 35.73 -8.77 4.13
CA SER A 339 35.13 -9.07 2.84
C SER A 339 35.91 -8.46 1.68
N HIS A 340 35.75 -9.04 0.49
CA HIS A 340 36.28 -8.45 -0.74
C HIS A 340 35.20 -8.41 -1.83
N SER A 341 35.30 -7.41 -2.70
CA SER A 341 34.46 -7.33 -3.90
C SER A 341 34.89 -8.38 -4.92
N LEU A 342 33.92 -9.08 -5.50
CA LEU A 342 34.17 -10.08 -6.52
C LEU A 342 34.71 -9.46 -7.81
N THR A 343 35.62 -10.19 -8.44
CA THR A 343 36.01 -10.01 -9.83
C THR A 343 34.87 -10.39 -10.76
N ALA A 344 34.98 -10.03 -12.05
CA ALA A 344 33.97 -10.41 -13.04
C ALA A 344 33.84 -11.93 -13.19
N GLU A 345 34.95 -12.66 -13.10
CA GLU A 345 35.01 -14.12 -13.22
C GLU A 345 34.37 -14.83 -12.02
N GLU A 346 34.66 -14.36 -10.80
CA GLU A 346 34.05 -14.90 -9.57
C GLU A 346 32.54 -14.67 -9.56
N LYS A 347 32.07 -13.53 -10.07
CA LYS A 347 30.64 -13.21 -10.16
C LYS A 347 29.87 -14.18 -11.05
N GLU A 348 30.51 -14.74 -12.08
CA GLU A 348 29.88 -15.73 -12.96
C GLU A 348 29.74 -17.11 -12.31
N HIS A 349 30.49 -17.39 -11.23
CA HIS A 349 30.60 -18.70 -10.61
C HIS A 349 30.44 -18.62 -9.08
N LEU A 350 29.31 -18.07 -8.62
CA LEU A 350 29.00 -18.02 -7.20
C LEU A 350 28.83 -19.43 -6.66
N GLN A 351 29.41 -19.69 -5.49
CA GLN A 351 29.37 -20.99 -4.86
C GLN A 351 28.05 -21.16 -4.11
N ALA A 352 27.37 -22.27 -4.37
CA ALA A 352 26.24 -22.68 -3.57
C ALA A 352 26.72 -23.18 -2.19
N GLY A 353 25.92 -22.92 -1.16
CA GLY A 353 26.09 -23.51 0.14
C GLY A 353 25.76 -25.00 0.18
N SER A 354 25.88 -25.61 1.36
CA SER A 354 25.57 -27.02 1.59
C SER A 354 24.09 -27.37 1.33
N ASP A 355 23.20 -26.38 1.35
CA ASP A 355 21.78 -26.50 0.99
C ASP A 355 21.52 -26.42 -0.53
N GLY A 356 22.57 -26.24 -1.33
CA GLY A 356 22.51 -26.12 -2.78
C GLY A 356 22.05 -24.74 -3.27
N LYS A 357 22.00 -23.72 -2.41
CA LYS A 357 21.59 -22.36 -2.78
C LYS A 357 22.73 -21.37 -2.74
N VAL A 358 22.69 -20.37 -3.60
CA VAL A 358 23.54 -19.19 -3.49
C VAL A 358 22.88 -18.19 -2.54
N HIS A 359 23.59 -17.74 -1.50
CA HIS A 359 23.06 -16.82 -0.50
C HIS A 359 23.50 -15.38 -0.78
N VAL A 360 22.57 -14.48 -1.07
CA VAL A 360 22.88 -13.09 -1.40
C VAL A 360 22.06 -12.09 -0.59
N SER A 361 22.74 -11.15 0.06
CA SER A 361 22.09 -10.10 0.86
C SER A 361 22.09 -8.73 0.17
N PHE A 362 21.07 -7.93 0.46
CA PHE A 362 20.90 -6.56 -0.05
C PHE A 362 20.76 -5.59 1.12
N ASN A 363 21.68 -4.64 1.21
CA ASN A 363 21.76 -3.70 2.33
C ASN A 363 20.69 -2.60 2.29
N GLY A 364 20.42 -2.05 3.47
CA GLY A 364 19.47 -0.96 3.69
C GLY A 364 19.99 0.41 3.27
N ILE A 365 19.29 1.44 3.76
CA ILE A 365 19.68 2.85 3.63
C ILE A 365 20.68 3.22 4.73
N PHE A 366 21.54 4.21 4.51
CA PHE A 366 22.54 4.67 5.51
C PHE A 366 23.45 3.55 6.03
N THR A 367 23.75 2.59 5.17
CA THR A 367 24.58 1.44 5.50
C THR A 367 25.91 1.57 4.77
N PRO A 368 27.02 1.84 5.48
CA PRO A 368 28.35 1.80 4.90
C PRO A 368 28.64 0.42 4.27
N PRO A 369 29.50 0.34 3.23
CA PRO A 369 29.83 -0.93 2.57
C PRO A 369 30.25 -2.05 3.52
N GLU A 370 31.04 -1.74 4.55
CA GLU A 370 31.51 -2.67 5.57
C GLU A 370 30.37 -3.19 6.46
N GLU A 371 29.33 -2.39 6.71
CA GLU A 371 28.14 -2.82 7.45
C GLU A 371 27.21 -3.69 6.60
N ALA A 372 27.33 -3.68 5.26
CA ALA A 372 26.58 -4.60 4.41
C ALA A 372 26.95 -6.06 4.69
N ALA A 373 28.23 -6.34 5.00
CA ALA A 373 28.71 -7.66 5.42
C ALA A 373 28.12 -8.09 6.77
N VAL A 374 27.97 -7.15 7.72
CA VAL A 374 27.32 -7.41 9.01
C VAL A 374 25.87 -7.83 8.81
N TYR A 375 25.13 -7.15 7.94
CA TYR A 375 23.75 -7.54 7.63
C TYR A 375 23.67 -8.87 6.88
N ALA A 376 24.66 -9.19 6.05
CA ALA A 376 24.74 -10.49 5.38
C ALA A 376 24.88 -11.63 6.39
N GLU A 377 25.75 -11.48 7.40
CA GLU A 377 25.88 -12.45 8.50
C GLU A 377 24.64 -12.47 9.40
N GLN A 378 24.11 -11.31 9.78
CA GLN A 378 22.97 -11.16 10.69
C GLN A 378 21.69 -11.83 10.19
N HIS A 379 21.46 -11.82 8.88
CA HIS A 379 20.24 -12.32 8.26
C HIS A 379 20.37 -13.71 7.64
N ALA A 380 21.60 -14.23 7.54
CA ALA A 380 21.86 -15.57 7.07
C ALA A 380 21.20 -16.61 7.97
N VAL A 381 20.51 -17.58 7.35
CA VAL A 381 19.93 -18.72 8.08
C VAL A 381 21.04 -19.64 8.58
N ASN A 382 22.05 -19.87 7.75
CA ASN A 382 23.26 -20.60 8.11
C ASN A 382 24.49 -19.71 7.89
N LYS A 383 25.12 -19.30 8.98
CA LYS A 383 26.31 -18.44 8.97
C LYS A 383 27.58 -19.15 8.51
N ASN A 384 27.53 -20.45 8.21
CA ASN A 384 28.67 -21.22 7.73
C ASN A 384 28.75 -21.31 6.20
N GLU A 385 27.71 -20.86 5.47
CA GLU A 385 27.68 -20.91 4.01
C GLU A 385 28.44 -19.74 3.36
N PRO A 386 28.84 -19.83 2.09
CA PRO A 386 29.30 -18.66 1.35
C PRO A 386 28.26 -17.54 1.40
N LEU A 387 28.62 -16.40 2.01
CA LEU A 387 27.72 -15.25 2.17
C LEU A 387 28.12 -14.15 1.20
N TYR A 388 27.31 -13.98 0.16
CA TYR A 388 27.45 -12.89 -0.78
C TYR A 388 26.52 -11.73 -0.41
N PHE A 389 26.88 -10.53 -0.84
CA PHE A 389 26.02 -9.37 -0.70
C PHE A 389 26.27 -8.35 -1.81
N VAL A 390 25.19 -7.72 -2.27
CA VAL A 390 25.26 -6.60 -3.21
C VAL A 390 25.39 -5.33 -2.38
N VAL A 391 26.49 -4.60 -2.61
CA VAL A 391 26.72 -3.31 -1.95
C VAL A 391 25.99 -2.22 -2.71
N PHE A 392 24.89 -1.74 -2.15
CA PHE A 392 24.33 -0.44 -2.53
C PHE A 392 25.18 0.65 -1.86
N PRO A 393 25.95 1.47 -2.61
CA PRO A 393 26.81 2.48 -2.03
C PRO A 393 25.97 3.54 -1.31
N GLN A 394 26.40 3.91 -0.11
CA GLN A 394 25.80 5.03 0.61
C GLN A 394 26.10 6.34 -0.15
N ALA A 395 25.08 7.19 -0.32
CA ALA A 395 25.26 8.51 -0.86
C ALA A 395 25.99 9.41 0.15
N ASP A 396 26.77 10.35 -0.37
CA ASP A 396 27.67 11.20 0.42
C ASP A 396 26.91 12.15 1.38
N THR A 397 25.61 12.36 1.15
CA THR A 397 24.75 13.16 2.03
C THR A 397 23.48 12.42 2.37
N ALA A 398 22.94 12.71 3.56
CA ALA A 398 21.71 12.07 3.99
C ALA A 398 20.50 12.41 3.11
N LEU A 399 20.49 13.63 2.56
CA LEU A 399 19.48 14.03 1.59
C LEU A 399 19.58 13.18 0.31
N SER A 400 20.77 13.07 -0.31
CA SER A 400 20.97 12.25 -1.50
C SER A 400 20.56 10.80 -1.28
N GLU A 401 20.83 10.27 -0.09
CA GLU A 401 20.47 8.91 0.31
C GLU A 401 18.94 8.72 0.40
N LEU A 402 18.21 9.72 0.91
CA LEU A 402 16.74 9.74 0.89
C LEU A 402 16.18 9.91 -0.53
N LEU A 403 16.85 10.68 -1.41
CA LEU A 403 16.44 10.80 -2.81
C LEU A 403 16.56 9.48 -3.56
N VAL A 404 17.62 8.72 -3.29
CA VAL A 404 17.80 7.35 -3.81
C VAL A 404 16.62 6.48 -3.36
N ALA A 405 16.31 6.47 -2.06
CA ALA A 405 15.21 5.67 -1.52
C ALA A 405 13.84 6.09 -2.10
N GLY A 406 13.60 7.39 -2.26
CA GLY A 406 12.40 7.92 -2.90
C GLY A 406 12.29 7.48 -4.37
N TYR A 407 13.40 7.53 -5.12
CA TYR A 407 13.43 7.01 -6.49
C TYR A 407 13.08 5.53 -6.55
N GLN A 408 13.73 4.70 -5.72
CA GLN A 408 13.44 3.26 -5.67
C GLN A 408 11.97 2.97 -5.29
N LYS A 409 11.38 3.78 -4.40
CA LYS A 409 9.99 3.55 -3.97
C LYS A 409 8.96 3.91 -5.03
N PHE A 410 9.15 5.01 -5.74
CA PHE A 410 8.09 5.64 -6.53
C PHE A 410 8.33 5.64 -8.04
N LEU A 411 9.59 5.55 -8.48
CA LEU A 411 9.98 5.78 -9.87
C LEU A 411 10.69 4.59 -10.50
N GLU A 412 11.54 3.87 -9.77
CA GLU A 412 12.39 2.80 -10.32
C GLU A 412 11.56 1.73 -11.02
N ASN A 413 11.74 1.62 -12.33
CA ASN A 413 11.13 0.61 -13.20
C ASN A 413 11.81 0.62 -14.57
N ASN A 414 11.36 -0.21 -15.51
CA ASN A 414 12.00 -0.31 -16.82
C ASN A 414 11.92 0.97 -17.67
N PHE A 415 10.98 1.88 -17.38
CA PHE A 415 10.84 3.15 -18.08
C PHE A 415 11.77 4.23 -17.52
N TRP A 416 11.80 4.40 -16.19
CA TRP A 416 12.60 5.44 -15.54
C TRP A 416 14.06 5.04 -15.26
N GLY A 417 14.38 3.76 -15.40
CA GLY A 417 15.69 3.18 -15.13
C GLY A 417 15.68 2.26 -13.90
N LEU A 418 16.58 1.29 -13.90
CA LEU A 418 16.86 0.44 -12.75
C LEU A 418 18.20 0.87 -12.15
N THR A 419 18.26 1.01 -10.84
CA THR A 419 19.52 1.20 -10.13
C THR A 419 20.46 0.02 -10.39
N ASN A 420 21.77 0.24 -10.25
CA ASN A 420 22.74 -0.81 -10.49
C ASN A 420 22.51 -2.02 -9.56
N SER A 421 22.13 -1.82 -8.29
CA SER A 421 21.76 -2.94 -7.39
C SER A 421 20.55 -3.73 -7.86
N THR A 422 19.54 -3.09 -8.46
CA THR A 422 18.37 -3.81 -8.98
C THR A 422 18.73 -4.59 -10.25
N GLN A 423 19.62 -4.05 -11.08
CA GLN A 423 20.18 -4.79 -12.22
C GLN A 423 20.98 -6.01 -11.77
N GLU A 424 21.78 -5.87 -10.70
CA GLU A 424 22.50 -6.99 -10.07
C GLU A 424 21.55 -8.05 -9.53
N ALA A 425 20.47 -7.64 -8.85
CA ALA A 425 19.44 -8.56 -8.39
C ALA A 425 18.80 -9.34 -9.56
N LYS A 426 18.51 -8.67 -10.68
CA LYS A 426 17.97 -9.31 -11.90
C LYS A 426 18.94 -10.33 -12.50
N ASP A 427 20.23 -10.01 -12.56
CA ASP A 427 21.26 -10.93 -13.06
C ASP A 427 21.32 -12.19 -12.18
N LEU A 428 21.34 -12.02 -10.86
CA LEU A 428 21.33 -13.12 -9.89
C LEU A 428 20.10 -14.02 -10.02
N MET A 429 18.90 -13.44 -10.08
CA MET A 429 17.66 -14.20 -10.27
C MET A 429 17.67 -14.95 -11.60
N SER A 430 18.13 -14.32 -12.67
CA SER A 430 18.15 -14.96 -14.00
C SER A 430 19.13 -16.14 -14.07
N ARG A 431 20.26 -16.07 -13.35
CA ARG A 431 21.29 -17.12 -13.34
C ARG A 431 20.97 -18.26 -12.38
N TYR A 432 20.54 -17.91 -11.16
CA TYR A 432 20.47 -18.87 -10.05
C TYR A 432 19.05 -19.18 -9.59
N GLY A 433 18.03 -18.43 -10.04
CA GLY A 433 16.65 -18.62 -9.57
C GLY A 433 16.07 -20.01 -9.87
N ASN A 434 16.56 -20.69 -10.92
CA ASN A 434 16.17 -22.05 -11.27
C ASN A 434 17.12 -23.15 -10.77
N THR A 435 18.23 -22.80 -10.12
CA THR A 435 19.19 -23.77 -9.57
C THR A 435 19.13 -23.79 -8.04
N GLY A 436 18.98 -22.63 -7.40
CA GLY A 436 18.84 -22.46 -5.96
C GLY A 436 19.38 -21.09 -5.54
N LEU A 437 18.51 -20.20 -5.06
CA LEU A 437 18.87 -18.83 -4.72
C LEU A 437 18.16 -18.40 -3.43
N GLU A 438 18.93 -17.96 -2.46
CA GLU A 438 18.42 -17.49 -1.17
C GLU A 438 18.77 -16.01 -1.03
N LEU A 439 17.76 -15.15 -1.15
CA LEU A 439 17.92 -13.71 -1.08
C LEU A 439 17.49 -13.17 0.27
N TYR A 440 18.32 -12.29 0.84
CA TYR A 440 18.03 -11.56 2.06
C TYR A 440 17.99 -10.07 1.77
N ALA A 441 17.05 -9.34 2.34
CA ALA A 441 17.04 -7.90 2.21
C ALA A 441 16.56 -7.19 3.47
N HIS A 442 17.31 -6.16 3.86
CA HIS A 442 16.99 -5.30 4.98
C HIS A 442 16.49 -3.94 4.50
N SER A 443 15.43 -3.40 5.12
CA SER A 443 15.01 -2.00 4.91
C SER A 443 14.80 -1.65 3.42
N ARG A 444 15.49 -0.63 2.90
CA ARG A 444 15.50 -0.24 1.47
C ARG A 444 15.92 -1.38 0.53
N GLY A 445 16.80 -2.29 0.94
CA GLY A 445 17.20 -3.44 0.12
C GLY A 445 16.01 -4.29 -0.34
N SER A 446 14.90 -4.29 0.42
CA SER A 446 13.67 -4.96 0.00
C SER A 446 13.02 -4.31 -1.23
N MET A 447 13.20 -3.00 -1.43
CA MET A 447 12.76 -2.31 -2.65
C MET A 447 13.59 -2.73 -3.85
N THR A 448 14.91 -2.93 -3.69
CA THR A 448 15.76 -3.47 -4.75
C THR A 448 15.23 -4.82 -5.25
N LEU A 449 14.90 -5.74 -4.33
CA LEU A 449 14.32 -7.03 -4.69
C LEU A 449 12.89 -6.91 -5.26
N GLY A 450 12.04 -6.07 -4.66
CA GLY A 450 10.69 -5.82 -5.16
C GLY A 450 10.67 -5.24 -6.57
N ASN A 451 11.54 -4.26 -6.85
CA ASN A 451 11.69 -3.63 -8.15
C ASN A 451 12.31 -4.58 -9.19
N MET A 452 13.20 -5.49 -8.78
CA MET A 452 13.65 -6.59 -9.62
C MET A 452 12.48 -7.46 -10.07
N LEU A 453 11.64 -7.94 -9.14
CA LEU A 453 10.49 -8.78 -9.48
C LEU A 453 9.48 -8.04 -10.36
N TYR A 454 9.17 -6.79 -10.00
CA TYR A 454 8.27 -5.93 -10.76
C TYR A 454 8.80 -5.64 -12.18
N SER A 455 10.11 -5.49 -12.33
CA SER A 455 10.76 -5.31 -13.63
C SER A 455 10.59 -6.53 -14.54
N PHE A 456 10.71 -7.76 -14.01
CA PHE A 456 10.43 -8.98 -14.77
C PHE A 456 8.96 -9.06 -15.18
N GLN A 457 8.03 -8.73 -14.28
CA GLN A 457 6.60 -8.69 -14.60
C GLN A 457 6.29 -7.69 -15.72
N GLN A 458 6.84 -6.48 -15.67
CA GLN A 458 6.68 -5.48 -16.74
C GLN A 458 7.23 -5.96 -18.10
N GLN A 459 8.25 -6.83 -18.09
CA GLN A 459 8.84 -7.42 -19.29
C GLN A 459 8.10 -8.67 -19.76
N GLY A 460 7.14 -9.19 -18.99
CA GLY A 460 6.50 -10.47 -19.27
C GLY A 460 7.41 -11.69 -19.04
N VAL A 461 8.46 -11.54 -18.22
CA VAL A 461 9.43 -12.61 -17.93
C VAL A 461 8.99 -13.39 -16.70
N HIS A 462 8.84 -14.70 -16.87
CA HIS A 462 8.45 -15.64 -15.83
C HIS A 462 9.14 -17.01 -16.05
N GLY A 463 8.95 -17.96 -15.14
CA GLY A 463 9.64 -19.26 -15.16
C GLY A 463 11.14 -19.19 -14.84
N ILE A 464 11.60 -18.10 -14.23
CA ILE A 464 13.02 -17.85 -13.88
C ILE A 464 13.34 -18.18 -12.42
N ALA A 465 12.34 -18.56 -11.64
CA ALA A 465 12.49 -19.03 -10.27
C ALA A 465 11.81 -20.39 -10.07
N ASN A 466 12.33 -21.19 -9.14
CA ASN A 466 11.75 -22.47 -8.74
C ASN A 466 11.51 -22.54 -7.22
N LYS A 467 11.07 -23.71 -6.74
CA LYS A 467 10.81 -23.98 -5.32
C LYS A 467 12.02 -23.81 -4.38
N ASN A 468 13.24 -23.85 -4.92
CA ASN A 468 14.48 -23.64 -4.17
C ASN A 468 14.90 -22.17 -4.12
N THR A 469 14.18 -21.27 -4.81
CA THR A 469 14.36 -19.83 -4.65
C THR A 469 13.56 -19.33 -3.45
N THR A 470 14.20 -18.55 -2.60
CA THR A 470 13.61 -18.02 -1.37
C THR A 470 14.01 -16.57 -1.20
N ILE A 471 13.06 -15.72 -0.81
CA ILE A 471 13.30 -14.31 -0.48
C ILE A 471 12.89 -14.11 0.97
N ASN A 472 13.77 -13.52 1.78
CA ASN A 472 13.51 -13.17 3.16
C ASN A 472 13.75 -11.68 3.40
N LEU A 473 12.77 -11.01 3.97
CA LEU A 473 12.70 -9.58 4.12
C LEU A 473 12.67 -9.19 5.60
N TYR A 474 13.62 -8.35 6.01
CA TYR A 474 13.79 -7.87 7.38
C TYR A 474 13.52 -6.37 7.44
N GLY A 475 12.48 -5.96 8.17
CA GLY A 475 12.06 -4.56 8.26
C GLY A 475 11.78 -3.92 6.89
N PRO A 476 11.11 -4.60 5.94
CA PRO A 476 11.11 -4.18 4.54
C PRO A 476 10.34 -2.90 4.29
N ALA A 477 10.95 -2.01 3.52
CA ALA A 477 10.31 -0.82 2.96
C ALA A 477 9.47 -1.12 1.69
N PHE A 478 9.54 -2.35 1.17
CA PHE A 478 8.67 -2.89 0.12
C PHE A 478 7.53 -3.72 0.74
N ASN A 479 6.39 -3.81 0.05
CA ASN A 479 5.24 -4.56 0.55
C ASN A 479 5.46 -6.06 0.37
N VAL A 480 5.35 -6.84 1.44
CA VAL A 480 5.66 -8.27 1.49
C VAL A 480 4.65 -9.09 0.67
N LEU A 481 3.36 -8.77 0.74
CA LEU A 481 2.33 -9.50 -0.02
C LEU A 481 2.51 -9.26 -1.53
N VAL A 482 2.80 -8.01 -1.91
CA VAL A 482 3.14 -7.69 -3.31
C VAL A 482 4.41 -8.42 -3.75
N ALA A 483 5.44 -8.51 -2.90
CA ALA A 483 6.65 -9.28 -3.22
C ALA A 483 6.34 -10.77 -3.41
N SER A 484 5.45 -11.35 -2.59
CA SER A 484 5.03 -12.74 -2.72
C SER A 484 4.25 -13.01 -3.99
N ASP A 485 3.28 -12.14 -4.34
CA ASP A 485 2.54 -12.22 -5.60
C ASP A 485 3.48 -12.14 -6.81
N LEU A 486 4.44 -11.22 -6.77
CA LEU A 486 5.43 -11.09 -7.85
C LEU A 486 6.40 -12.27 -7.92
N LEU A 487 6.79 -12.85 -6.78
CA LEU A 487 7.58 -14.08 -6.74
C LEU A 487 6.80 -15.27 -7.31
N GLY A 488 5.51 -15.36 -6.98
CA GLY A 488 4.56 -16.30 -7.57
C GLY A 488 4.50 -16.16 -9.09
N TYR A 489 4.41 -14.92 -9.59
CA TYR A 489 4.44 -14.65 -11.03
C TYR A 489 5.74 -15.12 -11.69
N VAL A 490 6.91 -14.69 -11.20
CA VAL A 490 8.20 -15.02 -11.86
C VAL A 490 8.59 -16.49 -11.73
N SER A 491 7.98 -17.23 -10.80
CA SER A 491 8.23 -18.65 -10.56
C SER A 491 7.21 -19.60 -11.21
N ASP A 492 6.23 -19.09 -11.95
CA ASP A 492 5.07 -19.86 -12.44
C ASP A 492 4.29 -20.55 -11.31
N GLY A 493 4.18 -19.89 -10.16
CA GLY A 493 3.53 -20.42 -8.97
C GLY A 493 4.31 -21.51 -8.23
N LYS A 494 5.57 -21.77 -8.59
CA LYS A 494 6.42 -22.77 -7.89
C LYS A 494 6.92 -22.28 -6.54
N GLN A 495 6.94 -20.97 -6.33
CA GLN A 495 7.25 -20.32 -5.05
C GLN A 495 6.28 -19.17 -4.84
N THR A 496 5.46 -19.25 -3.80
CA THR A 496 4.40 -18.28 -3.49
C THR A 496 4.50 -17.80 -2.06
N THR A 497 5.69 -17.85 -1.47
CA THR A 497 5.90 -17.36 -0.11
C THR A 497 7.18 -16.56 0.00
N VAL A 498 7.14 -15.52 0.81
CA VAL A 498 8.28 -14.69 1.19
C VAL A 498 8.43 -14.72 2.70
N GLY A 499 9.65 -14.93 3.18
CA GLY A 499 9.97 -14.82 4.59
C GLY A 499 9.88 -13.36 5.04
N PHE A 500 9.18 -13.08 6.13
CA PHE A 500 9.00 -11.73 6.65
C PHE A 500 9.32 -11.68 8.13
N ASP A 501 10.19 -10.74 8.49
CA ASP A 501 10.54 -10.43 9.87
C ASP A 501 10.39 -8.93 10.09
N GLY A 502 9.42 -8.54 10.92
CA GLY A 502 9.04 -7.14 11.06
C GLY A 502 8.51 -6.82 12.45
N HIS A 503 9.04 -5.76 13.04
CA HIS A 503 8.64 -5.34 14.37
C HIS A 503 7.45 -4.37 14.33
N ARG A 504 6.54 -4.47 15.31
CA ARG A 504 5.34 -3.61 15.40
C ARG A 504 5.64 -2.11 15.36
N TYR A 505 6.80 -1.71 15.88
CA TYR A 505 7.23 -0.31 16.00
C TYR A 505 8.32 0.08 14.99
N ASP A 506 8.60 -0.77 14.00
CA ASP A 506 9.44 -0.40 12.87
C ASP A 506 8.65 0.50 11.90
N PHE A 507 8.96 1.80 11.90
CA PHE A 507 8.32 2.77 11.01
C PHE A 507 8.52 2.43 9.53
N VAL A 508 9.70 1.92 9.14
CA VAL A 508 10.01 1.60 7.75
C VAL A 508 9.11 0.47 7.27
N SER A 509 9.03 -0.61 8.05
CA SER A 509 8.19 -1.74 7.65
C SER A 509 6.70 -1.42 7.69
N ARG A 510 6.24 -0.75 8.76
CA ARG A 510 4.83 -0.52 9.03
C ARG A 510 4.22 0.56 8.14
N TRP A 511 4.95 1.65 7.91
CA TRP A 511 4.43 2.82 7.22
C TRP A 511 4.94 2.92 5.78
N ILE A 512 6.26 2.80 5.56
CA ILE A 512 6.81 2.90 4.20
C ILE A 512 6.47 1.63 3.40
N GLY A 513 6.65 0.45 4.00
CA GLY A 513 6.30 -0.84 3.38
C GLY A 513 4.81 -1.17 3.40
N GLY A 514 4.04 -0.57 4.31
CA GLY A 514 2.62 -0.90 4.51
C GLY A 514 2.41 -2.33 5.03
N ASN A 515 3.40 -2.89 5.72
CA ASN A 515 3.41 -4.29 6.13
C ASN A 515 2.75 -4.51 7.49
N SER A 516 2.36 -5.76 7.75
CA SER A 516 1.97 -6.24 9.08
C SER A 516 3.19 -6.29 10.03
N TYR A 517 3.14 -7.05 11.11
CA TYR A 517 4.28 -7.30 12.00
C TYR A 517 4.23 -8.72 12.53
N THR A 518 5.38 -9.27 12.91
CA THR A 518 5.51 -10.64 13.41
C THR A 518 5.79 -10.69 14.92
N TYR A 519 6.34 -9.62 15.50
CA TYR A 519 6.56 -9.50 16.94
C TYR A 519 6.53 -8.03 17.41
N LYS A 520 6.51 -7.82 18.73
CA LYS A 520 6.19 -6.51 19.34
C LYS A 520 6.91 -6.20 20.67
N THR A 521 7.91 -6.99 21.03
CA THR A 521 8.59 -6.85 22.32
C THR A 521 9.45 -5.58 22.34
N ILE A 522 9.31 -4.78 23.39
CA ILE A 522 10.06 -3.53 23.59
C ILE A 522 10.57 -3.44 25.03
N PRO A 523 11.60 -2.62 25.31
CA PRO A 523 12.08 -2.40 26.66
C PRO A 523 10.97 -1.90 27.61
N ALA A 524 11.03 -2.32 28.87
CA ALA A 524 10.08 -1.91 29.89
C ALA A 524 10.02 -0.38 30.02
N GLY A 525 8.81 0.19 30.06
CA GLY A 525 8.60 1.65 30.12
C GLY A 525 8.79 2.38 28.79
N SER A 526 9.00 1.66 27.68
CA SER A 526 9.01 2.23 26.34
C SER A 526 7.61 2.26 25.70
N ASN A 527 7.48 2.97 24.58
CA ASN A 527 6.24 3.11 23.81
C ASN A 527 6.55 3.45 22.34
N MET A 528 5.52 3.48 21.49
CA MET A 528 5.63 3.75 20.06
C MET A 528 6.48 4.99 19.74
N TRP A 529 6.24 6.11 20.41
CA TRP A 529 6.95 7.36 20.12
C TRP A 529 8.43 7.29 20.48
N LYS A 530 8.76 6.68 21.61
CA LYS A 530 10.16 6.45 22.03
C LYS A 530 10.88 5.51 21.06
N GLU A 531 10.21 4.45 20.63
CA GLU A 531 10.81 3.48 19.71
C GLU A 531 11.00 4.03 18.29
N THR A 532 10.04 4.83 17.78
CA THR A 532 10.24 5.57 16.52
C THR A 532 11.41 6.53 16.64
N TRP A 533 11.58 7.22 17.76
CA TRP A 533 12.72 8.11 17.98
C TRP A 533 14.06 7.36 18.09
N ASN A 534 14.06 6.20 18.75
CA ASN A 534 15.23 5.32 18.86
C ASN A 534 15.74 4.86 17.48
N MET A 535 14.87 4.70 16.48
CA MET A 535 15.31 4.37 15.11
C MET A 535 16.29 5.39 14.51
N PHE A 536 16.26 6.65 14.97
CA PHE A 536 17.14 7.72 14.47
C PHE A 536 18.30 8.06 15.40
N THR A 537 18.26 7.57 16.64
CA THR A 537 19.16 8.04 17.71
C THR A 537 19.86 6.93 18.47
N ASN A 538 19.42 5.67 18.31
CA ASN A 538 19.94 4.52 19.02
C ASN A 538 20.28 3.40 18.02
N PRO A 539 21.50 2.85 18.04
CA PRO A 539 21.87 1.72 17.18
C PRO A 539 21.06 0.45 17.47
N TYR A 540 20.54 0.30 18.69
CA TYR A 540 19.63 -0.78 19.08
C TYR A 540 18.20 -0.27 19.02
N ASN A 541 17.45 -0.67 18.00
CA ASN A 541 16.10 -0.21 17.78
C ASN A 541 15.26 -1.28 17.04
N PRO A 542 13.92 -1.13 16.96
CA PRO A 542 13.03 -2.06 16.26
C PRO A 542 13.38 -2.42 14.82
N HIS A 543 14.13 -1.57 14.12
CA HIS A 543 14.44 -1.72 12.70
C HIS A 543 15.79 -2.38 12.47
N THR A 544 16.76 -2.19 13.36
CA THR A 544 18.10 -2.79 13.27
C THR A 544 18.20 -4.12 14.04
N CYS A 545 17.36 -4.31 15.06
CA CYS A 545 17.31 -5.52 15.89
C CYS A 545 16.40 -6.62 15.32
N LEU A 546 16.61 -6.96 14.04
CA LEU A 546 15.88 -8.00 13.31
C LEU A 546 16.82 -9.16 12.93
N GLY A 547 16.33 -10.39 12.80
CA GLY A 547 17.18 -11.56 12.59
C GLY A 547 18.10 -11.84 13.79
N ASP A 548 19.34 -12.28 13.56
CA ASP A 548 20.30 -12.58 14.63
C ASP A 548 21.22 -11.38 14.95
N ALA A 549 20.60 -10.25 15.33
CA ALA A 549 21.25 -8.95 15.57
C ALA A 549 22.10 -8.85 16.86
N GLY A 550 22.33 -9.96 17.55
CA GLY A 550 23.14 -10.03 18.78
C GLY A 550 22.35 -10.01 20.10
N ASP A 551 23.03 -10.32 21.21
CA ASP A 551 22.40 -10.56 22.54
C ASP A 551 21.66 -9.34 23.09
N LYS A 552 22.21 -8.14 22.88
CA LYS A 552 21.60 -6.90 23.38
C LYS A 552 20.30 -6.57 22.64
N CYS A 553 20.24 -6.80 21.33
CA CYS A 553 19.00 -6.73 20.56
C CYS A 553 17.97 -7.76 21.07
N ARG A 554 18.38 -9.01 21.30
CA ARG A 554 17.51 -10.06 21.86
C ARG A 554 16.98 -9.70 23.25
N THR A 555 17.80 -9.06 24.08
CA THR A 555 17.41 -8.63 25.43
C THR A 555 16.39 -7.48 25.39
N LEU A 556 16.59 -6.50 24.51
CA LEU A 556 15.76 -5.30 24.44
C LEU A 556 14.45 -5.51 23.66
N TYR A 557 14.53 -6.25 22.56
CA TYR A 557 13.44 -6.38 21.58
C TYR A 557 12.94 -7.83 21.43
N GLY A 558 13.45 -8.76 22.23
CA GLY A 558 13.11 -10.18 22.13
C GLY A 558 13.78 -10.88 20.93
N THR A 559 13.56 -12.18 20.83
CA THR A 559 14.02 -12.94 19.66
C THR A 559 13.16 -12.60 18.45
N SER A 560 13.82 -12.28 17.34
CA SER A 560 13.17 -12.00 16.06
C SER A 560 12.30 -13.17 15.60
N HIS A 561 11.18 -12.89 14.96
CA HIS A 561 10.22 -13.90 14.54
C HIS A 561 9.94 -13.80 13.05
N ARG A 562 10.60 -14.64 12.25
CA ARG A 562 10.36 -14.71 10.82
C ARG A 562 9.18 -15.64 10.50
N GLU A 563 8.20 -15.11 9.79
CA GLU A 563 7.03 -15.84 9.31
C GLU A 563 7.07 -15.99 7.79
N GLN A 564 6.55 -17.09 7.25
CA GLN A 564 6.30 -17.18 5.80
C GLN A 564 4.99 -16.50 5.47
N LYS A 565 5.00 -15.56 4.52
CA LYS A 565 3.81 -14.83 4.05
C LYS A 565 3.48 -15.26 2.63
N PRO A 566 2.22 -15.65 2.36
CA PRO A 566 1.75 -16.00 1.03
C PRO A 566 1.67 -14.78 0.12
#